data_AF-A0A8J7XAN1-F1
#
_entry.id   AF-A0A8J7XAN1-F1
#
_cell.length_a   1.000
_cell.length_b   1.000
_cell.length_c   1.000
_cell.angle_alpha   90.00
_cell.angle_beta   90.00
_cell.angle_gamma   90.00
#
_symmetry.space_group_name_H-M   'P 1'
#
loop_
_entity.id
_entity.type
_entity.pdbx_description
1 polymer ?
#
loop_
_entity_poly.entity_id
_entity_poly.type
_entity_poly.pdbx_seq_one_letter_code
_entity_poly.pdbx_strand_id
1 'polypeptide(L)'
;MTDFIKISYTGRVKDGRVFDTTSKEVAKKEDIFDEKKIYALFPVVVGGGQVIPGLDEELKGMKSGDKKKVEISPEKGYGKKDPKLVRLVPRAVFKKERITPIPGMPIELDGRPARIQTVAGGRVRVDFNHELSGKTLVFEVKVEEKAATDADKARFLVERSFNDSKDFDIKLKAGMLEIRIPEKAYKDRNILVRKASLAAEIFKYLGNSKITFTEEWSKAENKPEGGGGKDDQHDAKGDS
;
A
#
# COMPACT_ATOMS: atom_id res chain seq x y z
N MET A 1 13.92 18.49 -10.69
CA MET A 1 13.80 17.04 -10.96
C MET A 1 13.10 16.43 -9.76
N THR A 2 12.03 15.66 -9.97
CA THR A 2 11.26 15.07 -8.86
C THR A 2 11.97 13.81 -8.37
N ASP A 3 12.17 13.71 -7.06
CA ASP A 3 12.84 12.57 -6.43
C ASP A 3 11.87 11.38 -6.27
N PHE A 4 12.41 10.18 -6.51
CA PHE A 4 11.73 8.92 -6.27
C PHE A 4 12.51 8.17 -5.20
N ILE A 5 11.83 7.85 -4.12
CA ILE A 5 12.46 7.25 -2.93
C ILE A 5 11.64 6.06 -2.46
N LYS A 6 12.29 5.12 -1.79
CA LYS A 6 11.62 4.13 -0.96
C LYS A 6 11.93 4.44 0.49
N ILE A 7 10.88 4.55 1.29
CA ILE A 7 10.99 4.89 2.69
C ILE A 7 10.57 3.72 3.57
N SER A 8 11.23 3.56 4.70
CA SER A 8 10.66 2.89 5.86
C SER A 8 10.14 3.95 6.82
N TYR A 9 9.01 3.68 7.49
CA TYR A 9 8.50 4.61 8.49
C TYR A 9 7.71 3.93 9.61
N THR A 10 7.59 4.63 10.72
CA THR A 10 6.62 4.38 11.78
C THR A 10 5.95 5.68 12.18
N GLY A 11 4.62 5.73 12.03
CA GLY A 11 3.77 6.85 12.40
C GLY A 11 3.15 6.64 13.77
N ARG A 12 3.30 7.63 14.65
CA ARG A 12 2.71 7.66 16.00
C ARG A 12 1.87 8.90 16.18
N VAL A 13 0.85 8.79 17.01
CA VAL A 13 0.24 9.99 17.61
C VAL A 13 1.21 10.51 18.68
N LYS A 14 1.25 11.82 18.92
CA LYS A 14 2.13 12.43 19.94
C LYS A 14 1.94 11.86 21.36
N ASP A 15 0.76 11.28 21.65
CA ASP A 15 0.46 10.55 22.88
C ASP A 15 1.13 9.16 22.98
N GLY A 16 1.88 8.74 21.95
CA GLY A 16 2.74 7.56 21.92
C GLY A 16 2.19 6.39 21.11
N ARG A 17 0.88 6.35 20.83
CA ARG A 17 0.26 5.23 20.13
C ARG A 17 0.75 5.15 18.67
N VAL A 18 1.30 4.01 18.27
CA VAL A 18 1.59 3.70 16.86
C VAL A 18 0.27 3.45 16.13
N PHE A 19 0.10 4.09 14.97
CA PHE A 19 -1.08 3.90 14.14
C PHE A 19 -0.76 3.31 12.77
N ASP A 20 0.49 3.46 12.30
CA ASP A 20 0.91 2.95 11.01
C ASP A 20 2.43 2.68 11.00
N THR A 21 2.85 1.68 10.22
CA THR A 21 4.26 1.33 10.03
C THR A 21 4.45 0.47 8.79
N THR A 22 5.64 0.58 8.18
CA THR A 22 6.12 -0.34 7.14
C THR A 22 6.77 -1.60 7.72
N SER A 23 7.06 -1.64 9.02
CA SER A 23 7.73 -2.78 9.67
C SER A 23 6.73 -3.79 10.22
N LYS A 24 6.80 -5.03 9.72
CA LYS A 24 5.97 -6.15 10.22
C LYS A 24 6.22 -6.44 11.70
N GLU A 25 7.47 -6.31 12.14
CA GLU A 25 7.86 -6.54 13.53
C GLU A 25 7.24 -5.50 14.46
N VAL A 26 7.35 -4.21 14.09
CA VAL A 26 6.72 -3.12 14.85
C VAL A 26 5.21 -3.29 14.86
N ALA A 27 4.59 -3.64 13.73
CA ALA A 27 3.15 -3.84 13.66
C ALA A 27 2.65 -4.93 14.61
N LYS A 28 3.37 -6.05 14.71
CA LYS A 28 3.05 -7.12 15.67
C LYS A 28 3.26 -6.69 17.11
N LYS A 29 4.37 -5.99 17.38
CA LYS A 29 4.71 -5.52 18.74
C LYS A 29 3.68 -4.51 19.28
N GLU A 30 3.16 -3.67 18.40
CA GLU A 30 2.23 -2.59 18.72
C GLU A 30 0.76 -2.99 18.54
N ASP A 31 0.49 -4.28 18.28
CA ASP A 31 -0.85 -4.85 18.10
C ASP A 31 -1.68 -4.16 17.00
N ILE A 32 -1.02 -3.75 15.91
CA ILE A 32 -1.64 -3.17 14.70
C ILE A 32 -1.37 -4.02 13.44
N PHE A 33 -0.95 -5.27 13.62
CA PHE A 33 -0.69 -6.18 12.52
C PHE A 33 -1.99 -6.51 11.77
N ASP A 34 -1.90 -6.53 10.45
CA ASP A 34 -3.00 -6.86 9.53
C ASP A 34 -2.44 -7.81 8.48
N GLU A 35 -3.00 -9.01 8.40
CA GLU A 35 -2.60 -10.05 7.45
C GLU A 35 -2.77 -9.64 5.98
N LYS A 36 -3.71 -8.72 5.71
CA LYS A 36 -3.97 -8.22 4.35
C LYS A 36 -3.01 -7.10 3.95
N LYS A 37 -2.30 -6.51 4.91
CA LYS A 37 -1.36 -5.42 4.66
C LYS A 37 0.02 -5.96 4.27
N ILE A 38 0.63 -5.31 3.28
CA ILE A 38 2.00 -5.59 2.86
C ILE A 38 2.95 -4.69 3.66
N TYR A 39 3.83 -5.33 4.42
CA TYR A 39 4.87 -4.67 5.21
C TYR A 39 6.19 -4.69 4.43
N ALA A 40 6.39 -3.67 3.62
CA ALA A 40 7.57 -3.47 2.78
C ALA A 40 7.93 -1.99 2.75
N LEU A 41 9.06 -1.65 2.11
CA LEU A 41 9.40 -0.27 1.85
C LEU A 41 8.30 0.40 1.03
N PHE A 42 8.02 1.65 1.32
CA PHE A 42 6.95 2.40 0.66
C PHE A 42 7.56 3.30 -0.44
N PRO A 43 7.32 3.03 -1.73
CA PRO A 43 7.78 3.89 -2.80
C PRO A 43 6.98 5.21 -2.82
N VAL A 44 7.68 6.34 -2.83
CA VAL A 44 7.11 7.69 -2.82
C VAL A 44 7.74 8.51 -3.94
N VAL A 45 6.89 9.28 -4.62
CA VAL A 45 7.33 10.36 -5.51
C VAL A 45 7.24 11.64 -4.68
N VAL A 46 8.37 12.26 -4.36
CA VAL A 46 8.41 13.42 -3.45
C VAL A 46 7.61 14.58 -4.04
N GLY A 47 6.65 15.12 -3.28
CA GLY A 47 5.68 16.10 -3.77
C GLY A 47 4.53 15.50 -4.58
N GLY A 48 4.42 14.17 -4.63
CA GLY A 48 3.41 13.43 -5.37
C GLY A 48 2.09 13.25 -4.63
N GLY A 49 2.01 13.65 -3.35
CA GLY A 49 0.78 13.57 -2.55
C GLY A 49 0.36 12.17 -2.13
N GLN A 50 1.29 11.19 -2.16
CA GLN A 50 1.01 9.81 -1.72
C GLN A 50 1.08 9.65 -0.20
N VAL A 51 1.73 10.59 0.50
CA VAL A 51 1.80 10.68 1.95
C VAL A 51 1.16 11.99 2.42
N ILE A 52 0.89 12.11 3.72
CA ILE A 52 0.33 13.34 4.29
C ILE A 52 1.23 14.56 4.00
N PRO A 53 0.66 15.75 3.79
CA PRO A 53 1.41 16.93 3.32
C PRO A 53 2.67 17.25 4.13
N GLY A 54 2.57 17.17 5.46
CA GLY A 54 3.71 17.43 6.34
C GLY A 54 4.85 16.43 6.19
N LEU A 55 4.54 15.16 5.89
CA LEU A 55 5.59 14.17 5.64
C LEU A 55 6.21 14.39 4.26
N ASP A 56 5.40 14.71 3.25
CA ASP A 56 5.87 14.94 1.88
C ASP A 56 6.83 16.15 1.79
N GLU A 57 6.53 17.22 2.54
CA GLU A 57 7.43 18.37 2.70
C GLU A 57 8.77 17.99 3.32
N GLU A 58 8.76 17.11 4.30
CA GLU A 58 9.93 16.75 5.11
C GLU A 58 10.84 15.74 4.42
N LEU A 59 10.32 15.02 3.43
CA LEU A 59 11.09 14.13 2.54
C LEU A 59 11.90 14.89 1.48
N LYS A 60 11.60 16.18 1.24
CA LYS A 60 12.32 16.98 0.24
C LYS A 60 13.80 17.11 0.60
N GLY A 61 14.65 16.75 -0.36
CA GLY A 61 16.10 16.87 -0.23
C GLY A 61 16.77 15.78 0.61
N MET A 62 16.00 14.83 1.18
CA MET A 62 16.59 13.68 1.86
C MET A 62 17.33 12.78 0.86
N LYS A 63 18.44 12.20 1.31
CA LYS A 63 19.30 11.27 0.57
C LYS A 63 19.11 9.85 1.06
N SER A 64 19.54 8.88 0.26
CA SER A 64 19.57 7.48 0.70
C SER A 64 20.37 7.31 1.99
N GLY A 65 19.81 6.60 2.96
CA GLY A 65 20.36 6.42 4.30
C GLY A 65 19.88 7.45 5.34
N ASP A 66 19.38 8.62 4.91
CA ASP A 66 18.95 9.66 5.84
C ASP A 66 17.75 9.19 6.68
N LYS A 67 17.85 9.38 7.99
CA LYS A 67 16.77 9.14 8.95
C LYS A 67 16.36 10.44 9.61
N LYS A 68 15.06 10.67 9.74
CA LYS A 68 14.49 11.85 10.38
C LYS A 68 13.34 11.49 11.31
N LYS A 69 13.25 12.20 12.42
CA LYS A 69 12.05 12.23 13.26
C LYS A 69 11.35 13.55 13.02
N VAL A 70 10.09 13.50 12.65
CA VAL A 70 9.30 14.64 12.19
C VAL A 70 8.04 14.75 13.05
N GLU A 71 7.77 15.93 13.57
CA GLU A 71 6.48 16.25 14.21
C GLU A 71 5.58 17.00 13.22
N ILE A 72 4.38 16.47 12.99
CA ILE A 72 3.43 16.97 11.99
C ILE A 72 2.19 17.48 12.70
N SER A 73 1.89 18.77 12.53
CA SER A 73 0.69 19.38 13.09
C SER A 73 -0.58 18.83 12.45
N PRO A 74 -1.76 18.94 13.09
CA PRO A 74 -3.01 18.48 12.51
C PRO A 74 -3.27 19.02 11.11
N GLU A 75 -2.97 20.29 10.85
CA GLU A 75 -3.18 20.97 9.56
C GLU A 75 -2.37 20.34 8.43
N LYS A 76 -1.16 19.87 8.74
CA LYS A 76 -0.28 19.18 7.78
C LYS A 76 -0.45 17.65 7.80
N GLY A 77 -1.28 17.14 8.70
CA GLY A 77 -1.65 15.72 8.82
C GLY A 77 -3.03 15.44 8.25
N TYR A 78 -3.95 14.98 9.11
CA TYR A 78 -5.33 14.62 8.73
C TYR A 78 -6.34 15.76 8.91
N GLY A 79 -5.86 17.00 9.04
CA GLY A 79 -6.68 18.18 9.27
C GLY A 79 -7.07 18.38 10.74
N LYS A 80 -7.68 19.54 11.00
CA LYS A 80 -8.35 19.81 12.28
C LYS A 80 -9.66 19.02 12.36
N LYS A 81 -10.15 18.77 13.57
CA LYS A 81 -11.53 18.32 13.73
C LYS A 81 -12.48 19.39 13.22
N ASP A 82 -13.40 19.00 12.34
CA ASP A 82 -14.51 19.82 11.90
C ASP A 82 -15.72 19.58 12.82
N PRO A 83 -16.18 20.59 13.59
CA PRO A 83 -17.39 20.47 14.41
C PRO A 83 -18.64 20.15 13.59
N LYS A 84 -18.69 20.51 12.30
CA LYS A 84 -19.81 20.21 11.41
C LYS A 84 -19.93 18.72 11.08
N LEU A 85 -18.84 17.97 11.23
CA LEU A 85 -18.83 16.52 11.10
C LEU A 85 -19.28 15.80 12.38
N VAL A 86 -19.66 16.53 13.43
CA VAL A 86 -20.28 15.97 14.62
C VAL A 86 -21.79 16.16 14.54
N ARG A 87 -22.54 15.05 14.51
CA ARG A 87 -24.00 15.05 14.31
C ARG A 87 -24.71 14.46 15.53
N LEU A 88 -25.91 14.98 15.83
CA LEU A 88 -26.85 14.33 16.75
C LEU A 88 -27.77 13.42 15.93
N VAL A 89 -27.70 12.12 16.21
CA VAL A 89 -28.47 11.10 15.51
C VAL A 89 -29.52 10.52 16.47
N PRO A 90 -30.80 10.41 16.09
CA PRO A 90 -31.82 9.79 16.93
C PRO A 90 -31.47 8.33 17.25
N ARG A 91 -31.69 7.89 18.50
CA ARG A 91 -31.41 6.51 18.94
C ARG A 91 -32.19 5.46 18.11
N ALA A 92 -33.32 5.84 17.54
CA ALA A 92 -34.11 5.00 16.64
C ALA A 92 -33.33 4.53 15.40
N VAL A 93 -32.41 5.34 14.88
CA VAL A 93 -31.55 4.97 13.74
C VAL A 93 -30.66 3.78 14.10
N PHE A 94 -29.99 3.84 15.25
CA PHE A 94 -29.14 2.74 15.73
C PHE A 94 -29.95 1.46 15.98
N LYS A 95 -31.17 1.59 16.51
CA LYS A 95 -32.06 0.44 16.70
C LYS A 95 -32.42 -0.22 15.36
N LYS A 96 -32.67 0.58 14.31
CA LYS A 96 -32.94 0.09 12.95
C LYS A 96 -31.73 -0.65 12.37
N GLU A 97 -30.53 -0.10 12.56
CA GLU A 97 -29.26 -0.71 12.15
C GLU A 97 -28.79 -1.84 13.09
N ARG A 98 -29.58 -2.19 14.12
CA ARG A 98 -29.26 -3.21 15.15
C ARG A 98 -27.94 -2.93 15.91
N ILE A 99 -27.58 -1.66 16.04
CA ILE A 99 -26.41 -1.18 16.78
C ILE A 99 -26.85 -0.77 18.19
N THR A 100 -26.13 -1.25 19.20
CA THR A 100 -26.25 -0.73 20.57
C THR A 100 -25.20 0.37 20.76
N PRO A 101 -25.58 1.66 20.83
CA PRO A 101 -24.62 2.75 20.86
C PRO A 101 -23.90 2.83 22.21
N ILE A 102 -22.56 2.80 22.18
CA ILE A 102 -21.70 2.91 23.36
C ILE A 102 -20.66 4.01 23.12
N PRO A 103 -20.44 4.96 24.06
CA PRO A 103 -19.38 5.96 23.95
C PRO A 103 -18.02 5.32 23.62
N GLY A 104 -17.31 5.91 22.65
CA GLY A 104 -16.03 5.42 22.14
C GLY A 104 -16.12 4.37 21.03
N MET A 105 -17.29 3.74 20.84
CA MET A 105 -17.47 2.68 19.85
C MET A 105 -17.30 3.22 18.41
N PRO A 106 -16.41 2.61 17.58
CA PRO A 106 -16.39 2.86 16.15
C PRO A 106 -17.59 2.18 15.50
N ILE A 107 -18.22 2.88 14.57
CA ILE A 107 -19.40 2.41 13.82
C ILE A 107 -19.25 2.79 12.35
N GLU A 108 -20.02 2.13 11.50
CA GLU A 108 -20.30 2.61 10.16
C GLU A 108 -21.75 3.10 10.13
N LEU A 109 -21.97 4.34 9.68
CA LEU A 109 -23.30 4.92 9.55
C LEU A 109 -23.37 5.71 8.25
N ASP A 110 -24.43 5.51 7.47
CA ASP A 110 -24.58 6.07 6.11
C ASP A 110 -23.39 5.73 5.19
N GLY A 111 -22.80 4.52 5.33
CA GLY A 111 -21.62 4.09 4.58
C GLY A 111 -20.33 4.83 4.94
N ARG A 112 -20.32 5.54 6.07
CA ARG A 112 -19.17 6.32 6.55
C ARG A 112 -18.71 5.82 7.92
N PRO A 113 -17.40 5.61 8.11
CA PRO A 113 -16.84 5.39 9.44
C PRO A 113 -17.13 6.59 10.35
N ALA A 114 -17.49 6.30 11.60
CA ALA A 114 -17.74 7.29 12.62
C ALA A 114 -17.44 6.73 14.02
N ARG A 115 -17.41 7.60 15.04
CA ARG A 115 -17.25 7.20 16.44
C ARG A 115 -18.34 7.81 17.30
N ILE A 116 -18.92 7.01 18.19
CA ILE A 116 -19.90 7.49 19.16
C ILE A 116 -19.18 8.31 20.23
N GLN A 117 -19.59 9.55 20.46
CA GLN A 117 -19.06 10.40 21.53
C GLN A 117 -19.87 10.24 22.82
N THR A 118 -21.19 10.40 22.75
CA THR A 118 -22.07 10.33 23.91
C THR A 118 -23.44 9.78 23.53
N VAL A 119 -24.13 9.20 24.53
CA VAL A 119 -25.50 8.70 24.41
C VAL A 119 -26.32 9.36 25.52
N ALA A 120 -27.25 10.25 25.17
CA ALA A 120 -28.03 11.00 26.15
C ALA A 120 -29.39 11.42 25.59
N GLY A 121 -30.45 11.39 26.41
CA GLY A 121 -31.76 11.97 26.07
C GLY A 121 -32.36 11.47 24.74
N GLY A 122 -32.21 10.17 24.44
CA GLY A 122 -32.71 9.57 23.20
C GLY A 122 -31.95 9.95 21.92
N ARG A 123 -30.87 10.73 22.03
CA ARG A 123 -29.97 11.10 20.93
C ARG A 123 -28.58 10.56 21.18
N VAL A 124 -27.86 10.31 20.10
CA VAL A 124 -26.47 9.85 20.11
C VAL A 124 -25.63 10.90 19.39
N ARG A 125 -24.57 11.37 20.03
CA ARG A 125 -23.61 12.28 19.41
C ARG A 125 -22.56 11.46 18.68
N VAL A 126 -22.43 11.67 17.37
CA VAL A 126 -21.59 10.87 16.47
C VAL A 126 -20.57 11.77 15.79
N ASP A 127 -19.30 11.38 15.85
CA ASP A 127 -18.17 12.08 15.23
C ASP A 127 -17.76 11.38 13.93
N PHE A 128 -17.93 12.05 12.79
CA PHE A 128 -17.56 11.57 11.46
C PHE A 128 -16.20 12.11 10.98
N ASN A 129 -15.43 12.76 11.86
CA ASN A 129 -14.06 13.14 11.53
C ASN A 129 -13.18 11.89 11.35
N HIS A 130 -12.12 12.01 10.53
CA HIS A 130 -11.09 10.98 10.48
C HIS A 130 -10.50 10.79 11.88
N GLU A 131 -10.17 9.55 12.28
CA GLU A 131 -9.70 9.23 13.64
C GLU A 131 -8.50 10.07 14.08
N LEU A 132 -7.62 10.39 13.13
CA LEU A 132 -6.40 11.17 13.34
C LEU A 132 -6.59 12.69 13.22
N SER A 133 -7.81 13.18 12.96
CA SER A 133 -8.10 14.62 12.87
C SER A 133 -7.87 15.31 14.21
N GLY A 134 -7.21 16.47 14.18
CA GLY A 134 -6.86 17.24 15.38
C GLY A 134 -5.71 16.65 16.19
N LYS A 135 -5.10 15.54 15.78
CA LYS A 135 -3.95 14.95 16.45
C LYS A 135 -2.65 15.43 15.81
N THR A 136 -1.68 15.77 16.66
CA THR A 136 -0.28 15.91 16.24
C THR A 136 0.33 14.53 16.08
N LEU A 137 1.03 14.32 14.96
CA LEU A 137 1.65 13.05 14.62
C LEU A 137 3.16 13.17 14.70
N VAL A 138 3.82 12.05 14.98
CA VAL A 138 5.27 11.92 15.01
C VAL A 138 5.65 10.77 14.09
N PHE A 139 6.41 11.07 13.04
CA PHE A 139 6.93 10.07 12.11
C PHE A 139 8.42 9.87 12.34
N GLU A 140 8.83 8.62 12.52
CA GLU A 140 10.22 8.22 12.30
C GLU A 140 10.31 7.66 10.89
N VAL A 141 11.03 8.33 10.01
CA VAL A 141 11.15 7.99 8.59
C VAL A 141 12.62 7.83 8.21
N LYS A 142 12.91 6.86 7.36
CA LYS A 142 14.23 6.67 6.75
C LYS A 142 14.08 6.48 5.26
N VAL A 143 14.90 7.18 4.48
CA VAL A 143 15.04 6.90 3.04
C VAL A 143 15.98 5.73 2.91
N GLU A 144 15.46 4.60 2.45
CA GLU A 144 16.22 3.35 2.31
C GLU A 144 16.83 3.24 0.90
N GLU A 145 16.13 3.78 -0.10
CA GLU A 145 16.56 3.75 -1.49
C GLU A 145 16.15 5.05 -2.19
N LYS A 146 16.98 5.54 -3.10
CA LYS A 146 16.67 6.66 -4.01
C LYS A 146 16.94 6.21 -5.44
N ALA A 147 15.98 6.41 -6.34
CA ALA A 147 16.13 6.05 -7.74
C ALA A 147 17.25 6.88 -8.39
N ALA A 148 18.21 6.21 -9.02
CA ALA A 148 19.32 6.86 -9.71
C ALA A 148 19.04 7.03 -11.21
N THR A 149 18.27 6.11 -11.79
CA THR A 149 17.95 6.06 -13.22
C THR A 149 16.45 6.09 -13.46
N ASP A 150 16.03 6.39 -14.70
CA ASP A 150 14.61 6.31 -15.07
C ASP A 150 14.08 4.88 -15.02
N ALA A 151 14.96 3.87 -15.17
CA ALA A 151 14.61 2.47 -14.95
C ALA A 151 14.26 2.19 -13.48
N ASP A 152 15.01 2.77 -12.54
CA ASP A 152 14.70 2.66 -11.10
C ASP A 152 13.38 3.35 -10.78
N LYS A 153 13.15 4.55 -11.32
CA LYS A 153 11.87 5.26 -11.14
C LYS A 153 10.69 4.44 -11.69
N ALA A 154 10.83 3.87 -12.89
CA ALA A 154 9.80 2.99 -13.46
C ALA A 154 9.55 1.78 -12.57
N ARG A 155 10.60 1.14 -12.04
CA ARG A 155 10.48 0.04 -11.07
C ARG A 155 9.72 0.46 -9.81
N PHE A 156 10.00 1.64 -9.25
CA PHE A 156 9.32 2.13 -8.04
C PHE A 156 7.82 2.38 -8.29
N LEU A 157 7.47 2.91 -9.47
CA LEU A 157 6.08 3.08 -9.87
C LEU A 157 5.36 1.74 -10.05
N VAL A 158 6.02 0.75 -10.67
CA VAL A 158 5.51 -0.62 -10.80
C VAL A 158 5.30 -1.25 -9.43
N GLU A 159 6.29 -1.18 -8.54
CA GLU A 159 6.22 -1.71 -7.18
C GLU A 159 5.04 -1.12 -6.42
N ARG A 160 4.83 0.19 -6.49
CA ARG A 160 3.68 0.83 -5.86
C ARG A 160 2.34 0.43 -6.50
N SER A 161 2.32 0.22 -7.82
CA SER A 161 1.08 -0.10 -8.55
C SER A 161 0.66 -1.55 -8.38
N PHE A 162 1.60 -2.48 -8.21
CA PHE A 162 1.36 -3.92 -8.12
C PHE A 162 1.75 -4.54 -6.77
N ASN A 163 2.24 -3.72 -5.84
CA ASN A 163 2.84 -4.12 -4.56
C ASN A 163 4.08 -5.03 -4.69
N ASP A 164 4.63 -5.14 -5.89
CA ASP A 164 5.83 -5.88 -6.22
C ASP A 164 6.34 -5.41 -7.60
N SER A 165 7.64 -5.55 -7.83
CA SER A 165 8.29 -5.30 -9.11
C SER A 165 9.29 -6.37 -9.53
N LYS A 166 9.54 -7.40 -8.69
CA LYS A 166 10.66 -8.34 -8.90
C LYS A 166 10.56 -9.14 -10.19
N ASP A 167 9.35 -9.58 -10.53
CA ASP A 167 9.09 -10.43 -11.70
C ASP A 167 8.60 -9.63 -12.92
N PHE A 168 8.63 -8.30 -12.86
CA PHE A 168 8.28 -7.45 -13.99
C PHE A 168 9.51 -7.22 -14.87
N ASP A 169 9.41 -7.53 -16.16
CA ASP A 169 10.41 -7.14 -17.15
C ASP A 169 10.09 -5.73 -17.65
N ILE A 170 10.98 -4.77 -17.38
CA ILE A 170 10.80 -3.35 -17.68
C ILE A 170 11.93 -2.91 -18.61
N LYS A 171 11.55 -2.49 -19.82
CA LYS A 171 12.49 -2.06 -20.86
C LYS A 171 12.21 -0.61 -21.24
N LEU A 172 13.21 0.25 -21.01
CA LEU A 172 13.19 1.62 -21.48
C LEU A 172 13.74 1.67 -22.91
N LYS A 173 12.95 2.27 -23.81
CA LYS A 173 13.32 2.60 -25.18
C LYS A 173 13.14 4.10 -25.38
N ALA A 174 13.71 4.67 -26.46
CA ALA A 174 13.58 6.09 -26.75
C ALA A 174 12.10 6.53 -26.80
N GLY A 175 11.67 7.29 -25.79
CA GLY A 175 10.28 7.76 -25.64
C GLY A 175 9.25 6.68 -25.25
N MET A 176 9.62 5.41 -25.10
CA MET A 176 8.71 4.30 -24.87
C MET A 176 9.12 3.46 -23.67
N LEU A 177 8.14 2.99 -22.90
CA LEU A 177 8.33 2.01 -21.84
C LEU A 177 7.57 0.72 -22.16
N GLU A 178 8.25 -0.42 -22.16
CA GLU A 178 7.62 -1.74 -22.26
C GLU A 178 7.67 -2.43 -20.90
N ILE A 179 6.52 -2.92 -20.44
CA ILE A 179 6.37 -3.61 -19.17
C ILE A 179 5.69 -4.96 -19.42
N ARG A 180 6.42 -6.06 -19.23
CA ARG A 180 5.83 -7.41 -19.19
C ARG A 180 5.24 -7.64 -17.82
N ILE A 181 3.96 -7.96 -17.79
CA ILE A 181 3.24 -8.30 -16.57
C ILE A 181 3.51 -9.77 -16.24
N PRO A 182 3.90 -10.12 -15.00
CA PRO A 182 4.07 -11.52 -14.60
C PRO A 182 2.74 -12.23 -14.45
N GLU A 183 2.69 -13.54 -14.76
CA GLU A 183 1.45 -14.34 -14.74
C GLU A 183 0.69 -14.27 -13.41
N LYS A 184 1.41 -14.18 -12.29
CA LYS A 184 0.82 -14.06 -10.95
C LYS A 184 -0.11 -12.84 -10.81
N ALA A 185 0.14 -11.78 -11.58
CA ALA A 185 -0.68 -10.57 -11.57
C ALA A 185 -1.93 -10.67 -12.44
N TYR A 186 -2.04 -11.68 -13.32
CA TYR A 186 -3.19 -11.82 -14.23
C TYR A 186 -4.51 -12.05 -13.50
N LYS A 187 -4.44 -12.65 -12.30
CA LYS A 187 -5.62 -12.92 -11.45
C LYS A 187 -6.07 -11.71 -10.64
N ASP A 188 -5.35 -10.60 -10.69
CA ASP A 188 -5.76 -9.38 -10.01
C ASP A 188 -7.02 -8.80 -10.67
N ARG A 189 -8.13 -8.80 -9.93
CA ARG A 189 -9.42 -8.25 -10.40
C ARG A 189 -9.34 -6.76 -10.79
N ASN A 190 -8.34 -6.04 -10.27
CA ASN A 190 -8.11 -4.62 -10.52
C ASN A 190 -6.98 -4.34 -11.51
N ILE A 191 -6.47 -5.36 -12.23
CA ILE A 191 -5.28 -5.24 -13.09
C ILE A 191 -5.41 -4.11 -14.13
N LEU A 192 -6.58 -3.91 -14.73
CA LEU A 192 -6.81 -2.85 -15.71
C LEU A 192 -6.69 -1.45 -15.09
N VAL A 193 -7.26 -1.26 -13.90
CA VAL A 193 -7.19 0.00 -13.16
C VAL A 193 -5.76 0.30 -12.72
N ARG A 194 -5.04 -0.74 -12.25
CA ARG A 194 -3.61 -0.61 -11.90
C ARG A 194 -2.76 -0.24 -13.10
N LYS A 195 -2.95 -0.90 -14.24
CA LYS A 195 -2.26 -0.56 -15.51
C LYS A 195 -2.53 0.88 -15.94
N ALA A 196 -3.78 1.32 -15.91
CA ALA A 196 -4.16 2.68 -16.26
C ALA A 196 -3.55 3.73 -15.31
N SER A 197 -3.58 3.47 -14.00
CA SER A 197 -3.01 4.36 -12.98
C SER A 197 -1.48 4.46 -13.11
N LEU A 198 -0.82 3.32 -13.31
CA LEU A 198 0.62 3.26 -13.57
C LEU A 198 0.99 4.04 -14.83
N ALA A 199 0.21 3.87 -15.92
CA ALA A 199 0.45 4.60 -17.16
C ALA A 199 0.36 6.11 -16.97
N ALA A 200 -0.68 6.60 -16.27
CA ALA A 200 -0.85 8.01 -15.97
C ALA A 200 0.36 8.58 -15.19
N GLU A 201 0.89 7.82 -14.24
CA GLU A 201 2.05 8.25 -13.46
C GLU A 201 3.36 8.22 -14.23
N ILE A 202 3.58 7.22 -15.07
CA ILE A 202 4.74 7.18 -15.98
C ILE A 202 4.70 8.37 -16.93
N PHE A 203 3.55 8.66 -17.55
CA PHE A 203 3.40 9.83 -18.41
C PHE A 203 3.67 11.13 -17.65
N LYS A 204 3.12 11.26 -16.44
CA LYS A 204 3.30 12.45 -15.61
C LYS A 204 4.76 12.69 -15.21
N TYR A 205 5.48 11.64 -14.79
CA TYR A 205 6.76 11.82 -14.11
C TYR A 205 7.99 11.42 -14.91
N LEU A 206 7.87 10.49 -15.86
CA LEU A 206 8.98 10.03 -16.71
C LEU A 206 8.93 10.67 -18.10
N GLY A 207 7.80 11.26 -18.50
CA GLY A 207 7.66 11.96 -19.77
C GLY A 207 7.72 11.04 -21.01
N ASN A 208 7.60 9.72 -20.83
CA ASN A 208 7.44 8.79 -21.94
C ASN A 208 6.19 9.16 -22.75
N SER A 209 6.24 9.00 -24.08
CA SER A 209 5.09 9.26 -24.95
C SER A 209 4.24 8.01 -25.21
N LYS A 210 4.79 6.82 -24.94
CA LYS A 210 4.11 5.54 -25.14
C LYS A 210 4.48 4.51 -24.08
N ILE A 211 3.49 3.73 -23.66
CA ILE A 211 3.67 2.62 -22.73
C ILE A 211 2.98 1.39 -23.33
N THR A 212 3.65 0.25 -23.29
CA THR A 212 3.10 -1.04 -23.71
C THR A 212 3.12 -1.99 -22.53
N PHE A 213 1.96 -2.55 -22.19
CA PHE A 213 1.86 -3.66 -21.25
C PHE A 213 1.70 -4.95 -22.04
N THR A 214 2.54 -5.95 -21.75
CA THR A 214 2.49 -7.25 -22.43
C THR A 214 2.14 -8.34 -21.42
N GLU A 215 1.20 -9.20 -21.79
CA GLU A 215 0.85 -10.43 -21.09
C GLU A 215 1.11 -11.59 -22.05
N GLU A 216 1.71 -12.66 -21.54
CA GLU A 216 2.02 -13.86 -22.31
C GLU A 216 1.24 -15.04 -21.75
N TRP A 217 0.64 -15.83 -22.64
CA TRP A 217 -0.14 -17.02 -22.31
C TRP A 217 0.42 -18.20 -23.10
N SER A 218 1.03 -19.14 -22.41
CA SER A 218 1.52 -20.39 -23.00
C SER A 218 0.64 -21.57 -22.59
N LYS A 219 0.48 -22.53 -23.49
CA LYS A 219 -0.10 -23.84 -23.13
C LYS A 219 0.85 -24.51 -22.13
N ALA A 220 0.31 -25.10 -21.05
CA ALA A 220 1.12 -25.91 -20.15
C ALA A 220 1.81 -27.01 -20.97
N GLU A 221 3.13 -27.09 -20.90
CA GLU A 221 3.85 -28.21 -21.48
C GLU A 221 3.41 -29.48 -20.77
N ASN A 222 2.87 -30.45 -21.52
CA ASN A 222 2.67 -31.79 -21.00
C ASN A 222 4.06 -32.32 -20.62
N LYS A 223 4.37 -32.39 -19.32
CA LYS A 223 5.47 -33.24 -18.88
C LYS A 223 5.16 -34.64 -19.40
N PRO A 224 6.06 -35.28 -20.17
CA PRO A 224 5.90 -36.68 -20.50
C PRO A 224 5.79 -37.43 -19.17
N GLU A 225 4.67 -38.12 -18.96
CA GLU A 225 4.58 -39.17 -17.96
C GLU A 225 5.71 -40.14 -18.28
N GLY A 226 6.65 -40.31 -17.34
CA GLY A 226 7.78 -41.20 -17.50
C GLY A 226 7.26 -42.57 -17.89
N GLY A 227 7.52 -42.96 -19.14
CA GLY A 227 7.20 -44.27 -19.66
C GLY A 227 7.84 -45.32 -18.78
N GLY A 228 7.00 -46.09 -18.09
CA GLY A 228 7.39 -47.38 -17.56
C GLY A 228 7.75 -48.28 -18.72
N GLY A 229 9.04 -48.41 -19.00
CA GLY A 229 9.61 -49.52 -19.74
C GLY A 229 9.98 -50.62 -18.75
N LYS A 230 9.09 -51.60 -18.61
CA LYS A 230 9.48 -52.99 -18.34
C LYS A 230 9.99 -53.61 -19.65
N ASP A 231 10.68 -54.73 -19.50
CA ASP A 231 11.27 -55.61 -20.51
C ASP A 231 12.74 -55.27 -20.80
N ASP A 232 13.69 -56.19 -20.80
CA ASP A 232 13.85 -57.52 -20.25
C ASP A 232 15.32 -57.86 -20.56
N GLN A 233 16.04 -58.53 -19.67
CA GLN A 233 16.89 -59.68 -19.99
C GLN A 233 17.81 -60.04 -18.82
N HIS A 234 17.43 -61.16 -18.21
CA HIS A 234 18.35 -62.19 -17.79
C HIS A 234 19.52 -62.33 -18.75
N ASP A 235 20.74 -62.30 -18.23
CA ASP A 235 21.72 -63.31 -18.59
C ASP A 235 22.72 -63.54 -17.47
N ALA A 236 22.82 -64.83 -17.12
CA ALA A 236 23.69 -65.37 -16.11
C ALA A 236 25.11 -65.55 -16.64
N LYS A 237 26.11 -65.19 -15.83
CA LYS A 237 27.42 -65.85 -15.72
C LYS A 237 27.84 -65.67 -14.25
N GLY A 238 28.15 -66.69 -13.46
CA GLY A 238 28.81 -67.94 -13.79
C GLY A 238 30.16 -67.93 -13.08
N ASP A 239 30.19 -68.58 -11.92
CA ASP A 239 31.29 -69.17 -11.14
C ASP A 239 32.75 -68.66 -11.21
N SER A 240 33.36 -68.77 -10.01
CA SER A 240 34.78 -68.83 -9.64
C SER A 240 35.47 -67.52 -9.24
#